data_AF-A0A534B761-F1
#
_entry.id   AF-A0A534B761-F1
#
_cell.length_a   1.000
_cell.length_b   1.000
_cell.length_c   1.000
_cell.angle_alpha   90.00
_cell.angle_beta   90.00
_cell.angle_gamma   90.00
#
_symmetry.space_group_name_H-M   'P 1'
#
loop_
_entity.id
_entity.type
_entity.pdbx_description
1 polymer ?
#
loop_
_entity_poly.entity_id
_entity_poly.type
_entity_poly.pdbx_seq_one_letter_code
_entity_poly.pdbx_strand_id
1 'polypeptide(L)'
;IELAKDWRSDRYLRRLEALLLVGDPEKLFVISGNGDVIEPEYDVAAIGSGGQFALAAARALVENSTLDARSIVERSLNIAADICIYTNRNVVIEELKHT
;
A
#
# COMPACT_ATOMS: atom_id res chain seq x y z
N ILE A 1 -6.91 -13.14 9.68
CA ILE A 1 -8.28 -13.46 9.22
C ILE A 1 -9.34 -12.91 10.18
N GLU A 2 -9.17 -13.00 11.50
CA GLU A 2 -10.16 -12.48 12.47
C GLU A 2 -10.51 -11.00 12.28
N LEU A 3 -9.51 -10.12 12.04
CA LEU A 3 -9.76 -8.69 11.79
C LEU A 3 -10.71 -8.41 10.61
N ALA A 4 -10.61 -9.18 9.52
CA ALA A 4 -11.49 -9.01 8.36
C ALA A 4 -12.94 -9.45 8.67
N LYS A 5 -13.10 -10.48 9.51
CA LYS A 5 -14.43 -10.94 9.98
C LYS A 5 -15.06 -9.92 10.92
N ASP A 6 -14.28 -9.37 11.84
CA ASP A 6 -14.74 -8.34 12.79
C ASP A 6 -15.17 -7.08 12.05
N TRP A 7 -14.38 -6.63 11.08
CA TRP A 7 -14.70 -5.46 10.26
C TRP A 7 -16.02 -5.65 9.49
N ARG A 8 -16.21 -6.80 8.83
CA ARG A 8 -17.45 -7.11 8.10
C ARG A 8 -18.68 -7.14 9.01
N SER A 9 -18.51 -7.60 10.24
CA SER A 9 -19.62 -7.83 11.19
C SER A 9 -20.00 -6.56 11.94
N ASP A 10 -19.07 -5.62 12.13
CA ASP A 10 -19.31 -4.38 12.85
C ASP A 10 -20.15 -3.37 12.04
N ARG A 11 -21.19 -2.82 12.67
CA ARG A 11 -22.16 -1.93 12.04
C ARG A 11 -21.53 -0.63 11.51
N TYR A 12 -20.52 -0.12 12.18
CA TYR A 12 -19.85 1.13 11.86
C TYR A 12 -18.70 0.88 10.89
N LEU A 13 -17.86 -0.12 11.15
CA LEU A 13 -16.67 -0.38 10.35
C LEU A 13 -17.01 -0.78 8.91
N ARG A 14 -18.06 -1.57 8.67
CA ARG A 14 -18.48 -1.99 7.31
C ARG A 14 -18.90 -0.85 6.38
N ARG A 15 -19.12 0.37 6.90
CA ARG A 15 -19.44 1.56 6.09
C ARG A 15 -18.20 2.31 5.63
N LEU A 16 -17.02 1.93 6.13
CA LEU A 16 -15.76 2.51 5.69
C LEU A 16 -15.41 1.95 4.32
N GLU A 17 -15.29 2.83 3.34
CA GLU A 17 -14.74 2.52 2.01
C GLU A 17 -13.20 2.46 2.01
N ALA A 18 -12.60 2.56 3.20
CA ALA A 18 -11.15 2.54 3.37
C ALA A 18 -10.58 1.13 3.14
N LEU A 19 -9.41 1.09 2.50
CA LEU A 19 -8.55 -0.08 2.43
C LEU A 19 -7.48 0.01 3.52
N LEU A 20 -7.09 -1.12 4.09
CA LEU A 20 -5.86 -1.23 4.88
C LEU A 20 -4.79 -1.92 4.07
N LEU A 21 -3.56 -1.44 4.19
CA LEU A 21 -2.37 -2.08 3.69
C LEU A 21 -1.53 -2.47 4.90
N VAL A 22 -1.31 -3.77 5.07
CA VAL A 22 -0.63 -4.36 6.24
C VAL A 22 0.44 -5.32 5.76
N GLY A 23 1.51 -5.46 6.53
CA GLY A 23 2.54 -6.43 6.21
C GLY A 23 3.66 -6.49 7.22
N ASP A 24 4.51 -7.47 7.02
CA ASP A 24 5.73 -7.76 7.77
C ASP A 24 6.89 -7.99 6.76
N PRO A 25 8.10 -8.36 7.20
CA PRO A 25 9.21 -8.62 6.29
C PRO A 25 8.99 -9.78 5.30
N GLU A 26 8.00 -10.65 5.52
CA GLU A 26 7.73 -11.82 4.68
C GLU A 26 6.57 -11.58 3.71
N LYS A 27 5.51 -10.89 4.13
CA LYS A 27 4.26 -10.77 3.35
C LYS A 27 3.59 -9.41 3.48
N LEU A 28 2.90 -9.03 2.40
CA LEU A 28 2.01 -7.87 2.31
C LEU A 28 0.56 -8.33 2.08
N PHE A 29 -0.40 -7.58 2.62
CA PHE A 29 -1.82 -7.80 2.37
C PHE A 29 -2.58 -6.47 2.25
N VAL A 30 -3.60 -6.47 1.39
CA VAL A 30 -4.62 -5.43 1.32
C VAL A 30 -5.93 -5.99 1.89
N ILE A 31 -6.51 -5.27 2.84
CA ILE A 31 -7.78 -5.63 3.49
C ILE A 31 -8.85 -4.60 3.15
N SER A 32 -10.03 -5.05 2.70
CA SER A 32 -11.17 -4.19 2.41
C SER A 32 -12.16 -4.13 3.59
N GLY A 33 -12.95 -3.05 3.67
CA GLY A 33 -14.06 -2.94 4.64
C GLY A 33 -15.18 -3.99 4.43
N ASN A 34 -15.21 -4.65 3.27
CA ASN A 34 -16.08 -5.78 3.00
C ASN A 34 -15.50 -7.10 3.53
N GLY A 35 -14.32 -7.10 4.14
CA GLY A 35 -13.67 -8.28 4.72
C GLY A 35 -12.91 -9.12 3.70
N ASP A 36 -12.53 -8.57 2.55
CA ASP A 36 -11.63 -9.24 1.60
C ASP A 36 -10.19 -9.11 2.09
N VAL A 37 -9.41 -10.18 1.92
CA VAL A 37 -7.97 -10.21 2.24
C VAL A 37 -7.24 -10.63 0.98
N ILE A 38 -6.42 -9.73 0.43
CA ILE A 38 -5.79 -9.88 -0.87
C ILE A 38 -4.28 -9.82 -0.67
N GLU A 39 -3.58 -10.89 -1.02
CA GLU A 39 -2.12 -10.89 -1.16
C GLU A 39 -1.78 -10.30 -2.53
N PRO A 40 -0.90 -9.28 -2.62
CA PRO A 40 -0.50 -8.71 -3.91
C PRO A 40 0.33 -9.73 -4.69
N GLU A 41 0.25 -9.68 -6.02
CA GLU A 41 1.01 -10.56 -6.91
C GLU A 41 2.52 -10.28 -6.89
N TYR A 42 2.90 -9.05 -6.57
CA TYR A 42 4.28 -8.57 -6.53
C TYR A 42 4.63 -8.12 -5.10
N ASP A 43 5.92 -7.99 -4.79
CA ASP A 43 6.42 -7.52 -3.49
C ASP A 43 6.15 -6.02 -3.22
N VAL A 44 5.20 -5.42 -3.94
CA VAL A 44 4.76 -4.03 -3.83
C VAL A 44 3.24 -3.95 -3.86
N ALA A 45 2.69 -3.08 -3.01
CA ALA A 45 1.27 -2.78 -2.99
C ALA A 45 1.07 -1.29 -2.69
N ALA A 46 -0.04 -0.73 -3.17
CA ALA A 46 -0.42 0.66 -2.92
C ALA A 46 -1.93 0.81 -2.84
N ILE A 47 -2.38 1.74 -2.01
CA ILE A 47 -3.80 2.10 -1.83
C ILE A 47 -3.97 3.63 -1.90
N GLY A 48 -5.21 4.11 -2.00
CA GLY A 48 -5.53 5.54 -2.04
C GLY A 48 -5.53 6.15 -3.44
N SER A 49 -5.78 7.46 -3.51
CA SER A 49 -6.04 8.20 -4.76
C SER A 49 -4.88 8.16 -5.76
N GLY A 50 -3.64 8.22 -5.28
CA GLY A 50 -2.43 8.07 -6.11
C GLY A 50 -1.92 6.64 -6.23
N GLY A 51 -2.62 5.66 -5.64
CA GLY A 51 -2.12 4.30 -5.44
C GLY A 51 -1.71 3.60 -6.72
N GLN A 52 -2.50 3.71 -7.80
CA GLN A 52 -2.19 3.05 -9.07
C GLN A 52 -0.93 3.61 -9.75
N PHE A 53 -0.70 4.93 -9.65
CA PHE A 53 0.52 5.55 -10.19
C PHE A 53 1.76 5.15 -9.38
N ALA A 54 1.63 5.15 -8.05
CA ALA A 54 2.69 4.70 -7.16
C ALA A 54 3.01 3.21 -7.38
N LEU A 55 2.00 2.35 -7.53
CA LEU A 55 2.18 0.92 -7.78
C LEU A 55 2.91 0.66 -9.10
N ALA A 56 2.49 1.34 -10.17
CA ALA A 56 3.12 1.20 -11.48
C ALA A 56 4.60 1.63 -11.45
N ALA A 57 4.90 2.77 -10.81
CA ALA A 57 6.26 3.24 -10.64
C ALA A 57 7.11 2.30 -9.77
N ALA A 58 6.57 1.85 -8.63
CA ALA A 58 7.27 0.96 -7.70
C ALA A 58 7.62 -0.35 -8.37
N ARG A 59 6.65 -0.97 -9.06
CA ARG A 59 6.87 -2.21 -9.81
C ARG A 59 7.99 -2.06 -10.84
N ALA A 60 7.95 -1.00 -11.65
CA ALA A 60 8.98 -0.76 -12.66
C ALA A 60 10.38 -0.61 -12.02
N LEU A 61 10.47 0.07 -10.87
CA LEU A 61 11.73 0.26 -10.14
C LEU A 61 12.23 -1.04 -9.50
N VAL A 62 11.35 -1.87 -8.93
CA VAL A 62 11.71 -3.19 -8.38
C VAL A 62 12.29 -4.09 -9.46
N GLU A 63 11.67 -4.13 -10.64
CA GLU A 63 12.09 -5.02 -11.73
C GLU A 63 13.37 -4.54 -12.44
N ASN A 64 13.69 -3.24 -12.41
CA ASN A 64 14.70 -2.64 -13.30
C ASN A 64 15.75 -1.77 -12.59
N SER A 65 15.87 -1.87 -11.26
CA SER A 65 16.89 -1.11 -10.52
C SER A 65 17.49 -1.91 -9.37
N THR A 66 18.56 -1.35 -8.79
CA THR A 66 19.21 -1.89 -7.58
C THR A 66 18.92 -1.00 -6.36
N LEU A 67 17.81 -0.26 -6.39
CA LEU A 67 17.42 0.63 -5.31
C LEU A 67 16.93 -0.18 -4.11
N ASP A 68 17.15 0.36 -2.91
CA ASP A 68 16.58 -0.21 -1.69
C ASP A 68 15.07 0.11 -1.58
N ALA A 69 14.37 -0.62 -0.70
CA ALA A 69 12.92 -0.50 -0.54
C ALA A 69 12.50 0.94 -0.20
N ARG A 70 13.24 1.62 0.68
CA ARG A 70 13.01 3.04 1.03
C ARG A 70 13.05 3.94 -0.21
N SER A 71 14.11 3.83 -1.01
CA SER A 71 14.28 4.66 -2.21
C SER A 71 13.21 4.36 -3.26
N ILE A 72 12.80 3.10 -3.42
CA ILE A 72 11.71 2.72 -4.33
C ILE A 72 10.40 3.37 -3.89
N VAL A 73 10.05 3.27 -2.60
CA VAL A 73 8.81 3.88 -2.04
C VAL A 73 8.83 5.39 -2.23
N GLU A 74 9.93 6.06 -1.86
CA GLU A 74 10.05 7.52 -1.97
C GLU A 74 9.91 8.01 -3.40
N ARG A 75 10.60 7.36 -4.36
CA ARG A 75 10.53 7.74 -5.78
C ARG A 75 9.13 7.50 -6.35
N SER A 76 8.51 6.39 -6.02
CA SER A 76 7.18 6.02 -6.52
C SER A 76 6.09 6.96 -6.02
N LEU A 77 6.15 7.36 -4.74
CA LEU A 77 5.24 8.35 -4.16
C LEU A 77 5.43 9.73 -4.80
N ASN A 78 6.67 10.14 -5.08
CA ASN A 78 6.95 11.38 -5.78
C ASN A 78 6.41 11.38 -7.22
N ILE A 79 6.54 10.28 -7.95
CA ILE A 79 5.93 10.13 -9.29
C ILE A 79 4.40 10.21 -9.20
N ALA A 80 3.79 9.57 -8.20
CA ALA A 80 2.35 9.66 -7.98
C ALA A 80 1.90 11.09 -7.68
N ALA A 81 2.68 11.86 -6.93
CA ALA A 81 2.43 13.28 -6.65
C ALA A 81 2.53 14.18 -7.88
N ASP A 82 3.29 13.78 -8.91
CA ASP A 82 3.37 14.50 -10.18
C ASP A 82 2.18 14.26 -11.11
N ILE A 83 1.44 13.16 -10.89
CA ILE A 83 0.36 12.72 -11.78
C ILE A 83 -1.02 12.92 -11.14
N CYS A 84 -1.16 12.59 -9.85
CA CYS A 84 -2.44 12.62 -9.16
C CYS A 84 -2.64 13.95 -8.42
N ILE A 85 -3.67 14.70 -8.80
CA ILE A 85 -4.05 15.98 -8.16
C ILE A 85 -4.38 15.85 -6.66
N TYR A 86 -4.66 14.63 -6.18
CA TYR A 86 -4.98 14.33 -4.77
C TYR A 86 -3.79 13.75 -4.00
N THR A 87 -2.58 13.74 -4.58
CA THR A 87 -1.35 13.25 -3.95
C THR A 87 -0.31 14.37 -4.00
N ASN A 88 0.38 14.62 -2.89
CA ASN A 88 1.38 15.68 -2.79
C ASN A 88 2.75 15.10 -2.39
N ARG A 89 3.75 15.98 -2.28
CA ARG A 89 5.15 15.61 -1.98
C ARG A 89 5.49 15.54 -0.49
N ASN A 90 4.51 15.75 0.40
CA ASN A 90 4.74 15.65 1.84
C ASN A 90 4.61 14.18 2.25
N VAL A 91 5.73 13.46 2.19
CA VAL A 91 5.80 12.02 2.44
C VAL A 91 6.22 11.71 3.88
N VAL A 92 5.60 10.69 4.47
CA VAL A 92 6.06 10.03 5.70
C VAL A 92 6.40 8.60 5.32
N ILE A 93 7.60 8.14 5.69
CA ILE A 93 8.11 6.82 5.34
C ILE A 93 8.54 6.12 6.62
N GLU A 94 7.87 5.01 6.91
CA GLU A 94 8.14 4.12 8.03
C GLU A 94 8.76 2.81 7.53
N GLU A 95 9.66 2.23 8.31
CA GLU A 95 10.39 1.01 7.96
C GLU A 95 10.46 0.03 9.14
N LEU A 96 10.30 -1.25 8.86
CA LEU A 96 10.51 -2.31 9.83
C LEU A 96 12.02 -2.59 9.94
N LYS A 97 12.56 -2.51 11.15
CA LYS A 97 13.94 -2.91 11.42
C LYS A 97 14.04 -4.43 11.32
N HIS A 98 15.00 -4.94 10.57
CA HIS A 98 15.41 -6.34 10.72
C HIS A 98 16.02 -6.51 12.11
N THR A 99 15.46 -7.43 12.89
CA THR A 99 15.97 -7.80 14.23
C THR A 99 16.83 -9.04 14.11
#